data_AF-A0A942MTN1-F1
#
_entry.id   AF-A0A942MTN1-F1
#
_cell.length_a   1.000
_cell.length_b   1.000
_cell.length_c   1.000
_cell.angle_alpha   90.00
_cell.angle_beta   90.00
_cell.angle_gamma   90.00
#
_symmetry.space_group_name_H-M   'P 1'
#
loop_
_entity.id
_entity.type
_entity.pdbx_description
1 polymer ?
#
loop_
_entity_poly.entity_id
_entity_poly.type
_entity_poly.pdbx_seq_one_letter_code
_entity_poly.pdbx_strand_id
1 'polypeptide(L)' 'MELSIAIDTMWVLLAAYLVFLMHAGFTMLEIGFTRAKNAVNIIMKNMLTISVGALTFFVGTR' A
#
# COMPACT_ATOMS: atom_id res chain seq x y z
N MET A 1 24.25 -20.40 3.65
CA MET A 1 23.26 -20.28 2.56
C MET A 1 21.88 -20.00 3.13
N GLU A 2 21.34 -20.86 4.01
CA GLU A 2 20.08 -20.66 4.76
C GLU A 2 19.96 -19.29 5.46
N LEU A 3 21.01 -18.85 6.17
CA LEU A 3 20.99 -17.56 6.87
C LEU A 3 20.92 -16.35 5.93
N SER A 4 21.53 -16.44 4.73
CA SER A 4 21.44 -15.39 3.72
C SER A 4 20.00 -15.26 3.23
N ILE A 5 19.37 -16.38 2.90
CA ILE A 5 17.98 -16.42 2.43
C ILE A 5 17.03 -15.82 3.49
N ALA A 6 17.25 -16.14 4.77
CA ALA A 6 16.45 -15.59 5.86
C ALA A 6 16.61 -14.06 5.99
N ILE A 7 17.84 -13.55 5.89
CA ILE A 7 18.12 -12.11 5.94
C ILE A 7 17.54 -11.39 4.72
N ASP A 8 17.71 -11.96 3.53
CA ASP A 8 17.16 -11.40 2.27
C ASP A 8 15.63 -11.36 2.31
N THR A 9 14.99 -12.42 2.85
CA THR A 9 13.54 -12.47 3.03
C THR A 9 13.06 -11.42 4.03
N MET A 10 13.75 -11.26 5.16
CA MET A 10 13.44 -10.22 6.15
C MET A 10 13.57 -8.81 5.57
N TRP A 11 14.61 -8.57 4.77
CA TRP A 11 14.81 -7.29 4.09
C TRP A 11 13.68 -6.98 3.11
N VAL A 12 13.29 -7.96 2.29
CA VAL A 12 12.18 -7.81 1.33
C VAL A 12 10.85 -7.58 2.05
N LEU A 13 10.58 -8.29 3.15
CA LEU A 13 9.37 -8.07 3.95
C LEU A 13 9.32 -6.68 4.58
N LEU A 14 10.45 -6.20 5.09
CA LEU A 14 10.56 -4.83 5.62
C LEU A 14 10.34 -3.79 4.52
N ALA A 15 10.94 -3.98 3.35
CA ALA A 15 10.72 -3.13 2.18
C ALA A 15 9.25 -3.13 1.74
N ALA A 16 8.60 -4.30 1.71
CA ALA A 16 7.18 -4.42 1.37
C ALA A 16 6.28 -3.66 2.36
N TYR A 17 6.59 -3.73 3.66
CA TYR A 17 5.87 -2.96 4.68
C TYR A 17 6.02 -1.45 4.49
N LEU A 18 7.22 -0.97 4.17
CA LEU A 18 7.48 0.44 3.89
C LEU A 18 6.70 0.92 2.66
N VAL A 19 6.63 0.11 1.61
CA VAL A 19 5.84 0.41 0.40
C VAL A 19 4.35 0.46 0.72
N PHE A 20 3.84 -0.45 1.55
CA PHE A 20 2.44 -0.41 2.00
C PHE A 20 2.11 0.91 2.73
N LEU A 21 3.04 1.40 3.55
CA LEU A 21 2.90 2.66 4.27
C LEU A 21 2.82 3.89 3.34
N MET A 22 3.34 3.81 2.10
CA MET A 22 3.21 4.89 1.11
C MET A 22 1.76 5.15 0.72
N HIS A 23 0.90 4.14 0.71
CA HIS A 23 -0.52 4.34 0.39
C HIS A 23 -1.24 5.15 1.47
N ALA A 24 -0.91 4.93 2.74
CA ALA A 24 -1.43 5.75 3.85
C ALA A 24 -0.88 7.18 3.79
N GLY A 25 0.41 7.35 3.48
CA GLY A 25 1.02 8.66 3.28
C GLY A 25 0.38 9.46 2.14
N PHE A 26 0.14 8.81 1.00
CA PHE A 26 -0.52 9.43 -0.16
C PHE A 26 -1.96 9.84 0.17
N THR A 27 -2.70 8.99 0.87
CA THR A 27 -4.07 9.31 1.35
C THR A 27 -4.08 10.58 2.19
N MET A 28 -3.16 10.69 3.16
CA MET A 28 -3.07 11.86 4.03
C MET A 28 -2.74 13.14 3.26
N LEU A 29 -1.85 13.06 2.27
CA LEU A 29 -1.51 14.20 1.40
C LEU A 29 -2.72 14.63 0.55
N GLU A 30 -3.42 13.70 -0.10
CA GLU A 30 -4.58 14.01 -0.93
C GLU A 30 -5.72 14.65 -0.12
N ILE A 31 -5.95 14.18 1.12
CA ILE A 31 -6.93 14.76 2.04
C ILE A 31 -6.51 16.16 2.48
N GLY A 32 -5.22 16.38 2.75
CA GLY A 32 -4.69 17.68 3.18
C GLY A 32 -4.89 18.79 2.15
N PHE A 33 -4.89 18.45 0.85
CA PHE A 33 -5.12 19.40 -0.25
C PHE A 33 -6.58 19.50 -0.71
N THR A 34 -7.48 18.69 -0.16
CA THR A 34 -8.90 18.71 -0.54
C THR A 34 -9.81 19.24 0.56
N ARG A 35 -11.00 19.72 0.18
CA ARG A 35 -11.95 20.25 1.16
C ARG A 35 -12.40 19.13 2.11
N ALA A 36 -12.52 19.46 3.40
CA ALA A 36 -12.92 18.52 4.45
C ALA A 36 -14.19 17.71 4.12
N LYS A 37 -15.16 18.32 3.42
CA LYS A 37 -16.40 17.63 2.98
C LYS A 37 -16.18 16.44 2.03
N ASN A 38 -15.04 16.39 1.34
CA ASN A 38 -14.70 15.33 0.39
C ASN A 38 -13.63 14.36 0.93
N ALA A 39 -13.09 14.61 2.12
CA ALA A 39 -12.00 13.81 2.72
C ALA A 39 -12.38 12.33 2.85
N VAL A 40 -13.59 12.05 3.35
CA VAL A 40 -14.10 10.67 3.51
C VAL A 40 -14.18 9.94 2.16
N ASN A 41 -14.61 10.63 1.11
CA ASN A 41 -14.72 10.04 -0.22
C ASN A 41 -13.34 9.71 -0.83
N ILE A 42 -12.30 10.45 -0.47
CA ILE A 42 -10.92 10.22 -0.93
C ILE A 42 -10.28 9.06 -0.18
N ILE A 43 -10.45 8.98 1.14
CA ILE A 43 -10.01 7.84 1.95
C ILE A 43 -10.60 6.53 1.40
N MET A 44 -11.92 6.53 1.15
CA MET A 44 -12.62 5.35 0.64
C MET A 44 -12.10 4.93 -0.74
N LYS A 45 -11.85 5.88 -1.64
CA LYS A 45 -11.24 5.59 -2.95
C LYS A 45 -9.84 5.01 -2.82
N ASN A 46 -8.98 5.61 -1.98
CA ASN A 46 -7.62 5.13 -1.84
C ASN A 46 -7.57 3.72 -1.21
N MET A 47 -8.39 3.45 -0.20
CA MET A 47 -8.49 2.12 0.41
C MET A 47 -8.96 1.07 -0.61
N LEU A 48 -9.92 1.44 -1.47
CA LEU A 48 -10.43 0.57 -2.53
C LEU A 48 -9.36 0.29 -3.60
N THR A 49 -8.51 1.27 -3.94
CA THR A 49 -7.36 1.08 -4.85
C THR A 49 -6.34 0.08 -4.28
N ILE A 50 -6.06 0.11 -2.97
CA ILE A 50 -5.17 -0.88 -2.32
C ILE A 50 -5.76 -2.29 -2.44
N SER A 51 -7.04 -2.46 -2.08
CA SER A 51 -7.70 -3.77 -2.11
C SER A 51 -7.86 -4.32 -3.52
N VAL A 52 -8.27 -3.49 -4.48
CA VAL A 52 -8.40 -3.89 -5.88
C VAL A 52 -7.03 -4.16 -6.49
N GLY A 53 -6.00 -3.36 -6.17
CA GLY A 53 -4.63 -3.59 -6.62
C GLY A 53 -4.06 -4.93 -6.16
N ALA A 54 -4.33 -5.33 -4.91
CA ALA A 54 -3.93 -6.64 -4.41
C ALA A 54 -4.67 -7.79 -5.11
N LEU A 55 -5.97 -7.63 -5.34
CA LEU A 55 -6.79 -8.63 -6.03
C LEU A 55 -6.41 -8.77 -7.51
N THR A 56 -6.16 -7.65 -8.21
CA THR A 56 -5.73 -7.68 -9.62
C THR A 56 -4.33 -8.25 -9.77
N PHE A 57 -3.42 -7.99 -8.83
CA PHE A 57 -2.12 -8.67 -8.79
C PHE A 57 -2.29 -10.18 -8.61
N PHE A 58 -3.15 -10.63 -7.68
CA PHE A 58 -3.37 -12.05 -7.45
C PHE A 58 -4.04 -12.77 -8.63
N VAL A 59 -5.00 -12.12 -9.30
CA VAL A 59 -5.70 -12.68 -10.47
C VAL A 59 -4.83 -12.61 -11.74
N GLY A 60 -4.09 -11.52 -11.94
CA GLY A 60 -3.25 -11.31 -13.12
C GLY A 60 -1.90 -12.02 -13.08
N THR A 61 -1.47 -12.49 -11.90
CA THR A 61 -0.25 -13.30 -11.72
C THR A 61 -0.57 -14.81 -11.68
N ARG A 62 -1.80 -15.20 -12.05
CA ARG A 62 -2.16 -16.56 -12.47
C ARG A 62 -1.88 -16.70 -13.96
#